data_AF-A0A2S9G506-F1
#
_entry.id   AF-A0A2S9G506-F1
#
_cell.length_a   1.000
_cell.length_b   1.000
_cell.length_c   1.000
_cell.angle_alpha   90.00
_cell.angle_beta   90.00
_cell.angle_gamma   90.00
#
_symmetry.space_group_name_H-M   'P 1'
#
loop_
_entity.id
_entity.type
_entity.pdbx_description
1 polymer ?
#
loop_
_entity_poly.entity_id
_entity_poly.type
_entity_poly.pdbx_seq_one_letter_code
_entity_poly.pdbx_strand_id
1 'polypeptide(L)'
;RCTAVYGVPTMFIAMQNHADFAEFDLSSLRTGIMAGAVCPVEVMKRCVEEMHMAEVSIAYGMTETSPVSCQTLIDDDLERRTSSI
;
A
#
# COMPACT_ATOMS: atom_id res chain seq x y z
N ARG A 1 -16.39 8.11 -5.54
CA ARG A 1 -15.04 8.12 -6.13
C ARG A 1 -14.03 8.01 -4.99
N CYS A 2 -13.20 6.97 -4.99
CA CYS A 2 -12.25 6.69 -3.91
C CYS A 2 -10.90 7.37 -4.21
N THR A 3 -10.22 7.92 -3.21
CA THR A 3 -8.88 8.53 -3.38
C THR A 3 -7.78 7.83 -2.60
N ALA A 4 -8.16 6.94 -1.68
CA ALA A 4 -7.25 6.23 -0.81
C ALA A 4 -7.75 4.83 -0.47
N VAL A 5 -6.85 3.85 -0.43
CA VAL A 5 -7.16 2.46 -0.05
C VAL A 5 -6.26 2.04 1.11
N TYR A 6 -6.87 1.39 2.10
CA TYR A 6 -6.20 0.88 3.30
C TYR A 6 -6.39 -0.64 3.36
N GLY A 7 -5.33 -1.39 3.67
CA GLY A 7 -5.44 -2.83 3.76
C GLY A 7 -4.14 -3.55 4.09
N VAL A 8 -4.22 -4.87 4.19
CA VAL A 8 -3.04 -5.73 4.32
C VAL A 8 -2.46 -6.05 2.93
N PRO A 9 -1.16 -6.36 2.80
CA PRO A 9 -0.53 -6.65 1.50
C PRO A 9 -1.26 -7.68 0.64
N THR A 10 -1.85 -8.71 1.24
CA THR A 10 -2.60 -9.75 0.51
C THR A 10 -3.85 -9.22 -0.18
N MET A 11 -4.50 -8.18 0.35
CA MET A 11 -5.64 -7.53 -0.31
C MET A 11 -5.19 -6.80 -1.58
N PHE A 12 -4.04 -6.12 -1.53
CA PHE A 12 -3.47 -5.46 -2.71
C PHE A 12 -3.07 -6.46 -3.78
N ILE A 13 -2.44 -7.58 -3.40
CA ILE A 13 -2.15 -8.69 -4.31
C ILE A 13 -3.44 -9.21 -4.97
N ALA A 14 -4.51 -9.40 -4.19
CA ALA A 14 -5.79 -9.86 -4.73
C ALA A 14 -6.39 -8.86 -5.74
N MET A 15 -6.36 -7.56 -5.43
CA MET A 15 -6.83 -6.52 -6.35
C MET A 15 -6.02 -6.51 -7.64
N GLN A 16 -4.69 -6.52 -7.54
CA GLN A 16 -3.76 -6.49 -8.68
C GLN A 16 -3.83 -7.74 -9.57
N ASN A 17 -4.38 -8.85 -9.06
CA ASN A 17 -4.56 -10.10 -9.78
C ASN A 17 -6.02 -10.36 -10.18
N HIS A 18 -6.91 -9.38 -9.99
CA HIS A 18 -8.29 -9.50 -10.41
C HIS A 18 -8.37 -9.60 -11.95
N ALA A 19 -9.22 -10.48 -12.48
CA ALA A 19 -9.32 -10.71 -13.92
C ALA A 19 -9.62 -9.41 -14.69
N ASP A 20 -10.53 -8.61 -14.14
CA ASP A 20 -10.95 -7.35 -14.74
C ASP A 20 -10.12 -6.14 -14.27
N PHE A 21 -8.94 -6.35 -13.66
CA PHE A 21 -8.14 -5.26 -13.06
C PHE A 21 -7.91 -4.10 -14.03
N ALA A 22 -7.60 -4.41 -15.30
CA ALA A 22 -7.35 -3.42 -16.34
C ALA A 22 -8.60 -2.66 -16.81
N GLU A 23 -9.81 -3.10 -16.44
CA GLU A 23 -11.07 -2.44 -16.80
C GLU A 23 -11.47 -1.34 -15.81
N PHE A 24 -10.89 -1.34 -14.59
CA PHE A 24 -11.24 -0.37 -13.57
C PHE A 24 -10.47 0.95 -13.74
N ASP A 25 -11.20 2.07 -13.72
CA ASP A 25 -10.59 3.40 -13.63
C ASP A 25 -10.10 3.68 -12.20
N LEU A 26 -8.80 3.54 -12.00
CA LEU A 26 -8.11 3.80 -10.73
C LEU A 26 -7.46 5.19 -10.68
N SER A 27 -7.66 6.05 -11.69
CA SER A 27 -7.00 7.37 -11.81
C SER A 27 -7.26 8.32 -10.64
N SER A 28 -8.31 8.07 -9.87
CA SER A 28 -8.64 8.86 -8.68
C SER A 28 -7.86 8.47 -7.42
N LEU A 29 -7.23 7.29 -7.40
CA LEU A 29 -6.37 6.87 -6.30
C LEU A 29 -5.06 7.65 -6.32
N ARG A 30 -4.61 8.04 -5.13
CA ARG A 30 -3.38 8.83 -4.94
C ARG A 30 -2.51 8.30 -3.80
N THR A 31 -3.14 7.75 -2.77
CA THR A 31 -2.47 7.35 -1.52
C THR A 31 -3.13 6.11 -0.92
N GLY A 32 -2.56 5.61 0.17
CA GLY A 32 -3.08 4.49 0.93
C GLY A 32 -2.14 4.09 2.05
N ILE A 33 -2.59 3.14 2.86
CA ILE A 33 -1.73 2.52 3.88
C ILE A 33 -1.77 1.01 3.71
N MET A 34 -0.59 0.41 3.62
CA MET A 34 -0.39 -1.01 3.87
C MET A 34 0.07 -1.25 5.30
N ALA A 35 -0.58 -2.15 6.01
CA ALA A 35 -0.25 -2.47 7.41
C ALA A 35 -0.55 -3.93 7.74
N GLY A 36 -0.16 -4.36 8.94
CA GLY A 36 -0.57 -5.66 9.50
C GLY A 36 0.21 -6.88 9.02
N ALA A 37 1.06 -6.76 7.99
CA ALA A 37 1.99 -7.80 7.58
C ALA A 37 3.19 -7.18 6.82
N VAL A 38 4.25 -7.98 6.63
CA VAL A 38 5.40 -7.61 5.78
C VAL A 38 4.93 -7.33 4.36
N CYS A 39 5.33 -6.18 3.82
CA CYS A 39 4.94 -5.73 2.50
C CYS A 39 6.05 -6.04 1.47
N PRO A 40 5.79 -6.91 0.47
CA PRO A 40 6.76 -7.15 -0.59
C PRO A 40 6.93 -5.92 -1.49
N VAL A 41 8.18 -5.58 -1.83
CA VAL A 41 8.49 -4.40 -2.65
C VAL A 41 7.79 -4.39 -4.01
N GLU A 42 7.62 -5.55 -4.63
CA GLU A 42 6.94 -5.67 -5.92
C GLU A 42 5.45 -5.29 -5.84
N VAL A 43 4.78 -5.56 -4.71
CA VAL A 43 3.38 -5.16 -4.51
C VAL A 43 3.28 -3.63 -4.44
N MET A 44 4.23 -2.98 -3.76
CA MET A 44 4.29 -1.53 -3.67
C MET A 44 4.59 -0.88 -5.01
N LYS A 45 5.54 -1.42 -5.79
CA LYS A 45 5.84 -0.93 -7.15
C LYS A 45 4.59 -0.94 -8.02
N ARG A 46 3.86 -2.06 -8.06
CA ARG A 46 2.62 -2.18 -8.82
C ARG A 46 1.52 -1.24 -8.31
N CYS A 47 1.42 -0.98 -7.00
CA CYS A 47 0.51 0.05 -6.48
C CYS A 47 0.84 1.45 -7.01
N VAL A 48 2.12 1.80 -7.10
CA VAL A 48 2.56 3.10 -7.65
C VAL A 48 2.33 3.17 -9.15
N GLU A 49 2.71 2.13 -9.88
CA GLU A 49 2.71 2.09 -11.35
C GLU A 49 1.32 1.86 -11.96
N GLU A 50 0.55 0.92 -11.41
CA GLU A 50 -0.72 0.46 -11.99
C GLU A 50 -1.95 1.07 -11.30
N MET A 51 -1.83 1.47 -10.03
CA MET A 51 -2.95 2.02 -9.25
C MET A 51 -2.80 3.52 -8.94
N HIS A 52 -1.77 4.19 -9.46
CA HIS A 52 -1.49 5.62 -9.27
C HIS A 52 -1.25 6.05 -7.81
N MET A 53 -0.91 5.12 -6.93
CA MET A 53 -0.76 5.39 -5.49
C MET A 53 0.65 5.83 -5.13
N ALA A 54 1.14 6.94 -5.69
CA ALA A 54 2.50 7.44 -5.45
C ALA A 54 2.81 7.72 -3.96
N GLU A 55 1.78 8.07 -3.19
CA GLU A 55 1.90 8.39 -1.76
C GLU A 55 1.48 7.22 -0.86
N VAL A 56 1.52 5.98 -1.35
CA VAL A 56 1.27 4.80 -0.50
C VAL A 56 2.35 4.68 0.56
N SER A 57 1.94 4.49 1.81
CA SER A 57 2.84 4.33 2.96
C SER A 57 2.61 3.00 3.66
N ILE A 58 3.63 2.56 4.39
CA ILE A 58 3.59 1.37 5.24
C ILE A 58 3.51 1.81 6.70
N ALA A 59 2.52 1.27 7.41
CA ALA A 59 2.33 1.47 8.84
C ALA A 59 2.57 0.15 9.59
N TYR A 60 3.33 0.25 10.68
CA TYR A 60 3.57 -0.83 11.62
C TYR A 60 2.86 -0.54 12.94
N GLY A 61 2.16 -1.53 13.45
CA GLY A 61 1.47 -1.48 14.74
C GLY A 61 1.14 -2.88 15.21
N MET A 62 0.90 -2.99 16.51
CA MET A 62 0.40 -4.21 17.16
C MET A 62 -0.88 -3.86 17.91
N THR A 63 -1.72 -4.84 18.19
CA THR A 63 -2.94 -4.63 18.95
C THR A 63 -2.67 -4.03 20.33
N GLU A 64 -1.56 -4.44 20.94
CA GLU A 64 -1.04 -4.03 22.24
C GLU A 64 -0.58 -2.57 22.27
N THR A 65 -0.28 -1.98 21.11
CA THR A 65 0.24 -0.61 21.00
C THR A 65 -0.69 0.36 20.27
N SER A 66 -1.93 -0.06 19.96
CA SER A 66 -3.06 0.71 19.39
C SER A 66 -2.75 2.06 18.72
N PRO A 67 -3.13 2.28 17.43
CA PRO A 67 -3.28 1.33 16.33
C PRO A 67 -2.03 1.24 15.45
N VAL A 68 -1.18 2.28 15.45
CA VAL A 68 0.03 2.42 14.64
C VAL A 68 1.13 2.93 15.55
N SER A 69 2.23 2.19 15.63
CA SER A 69 3.43 2.59 16.37
C SER A 69 4.30 3.50 15.51
N CYS A 70 4.50 3.14 14.24
CA CYS A 70 5.38 3.85 13.31
C CYS A 70 4.80 3.80 11.89
N GLN A 71 5.07 4.83 11.08
CA GLN A 71 4.67 4.88 9.67
C GLN A 71 5.78 5.52 8.83
N THR A 72 5.98 5.00 7.63
CA THR A 72 6.89 5.54 6.62
C THR A 72 6.35 6.84 6.02
N LEU A 73 7.23 7.72 5.57
CA LEU A 73 6.86 9.00 4.98
C LEU A 73 6.53 8.83 3.49
N ILE A 74 5.69 9.73 2.98
CA ILE A 74 5.30 9.75 1.56
C ILE A 74 6.46 10.05 0.61
N ASP A 75 7.59 10.52 1.13
CA ASP A 75 8.80 10.88 0.37
C ASP A 75 9.93 9.86 0.57
N ASP A 76 9.74 8.81 1.39
CA ASP A 76 10.73 7.74 1.54
C ASP A 76 10.85 6.97 0.22
N ASP A 77 12.05 6.49 -0.13
CA ASP A 77 12.18 5.60 -1.28
C ASP A 77 11.48 4.24 -1.03
N LEU A 78 11.14 3.51 -2.10
CA LEU A 78 10.41 2.24 -1.99
C LEU A 78 11.15 1.17 -1.19
N GLU A 79 12.48 1.20 -1.18
CA GLU A 79 13.31 0.27 -0.43
C GLU A 79 13.13 0.53 1.08
N ARG A 80 13.28 1.77 1.51
CA ARG A 80 13.05 2.20 2.90
C ARG A 80 11.63 1.95 3.37
N ARG A 81 10.64 2.11 2.48
CA ARG A 81 9.25 1.80 2.83
C ARG A 81 9.05 0.31 3.14
N THR A 82 9.78 -0.58 2.45
CA THR A 82 9.53 -2.03 2.46
C THR A 82 10.55 -2.82 3.27
N SER A 83 11.67 -2.21 3.65
CA SER A 83 12.68 -2.81 4.53
C SER A 83 12.18 -2.96 5.96
N SER A 84 12.37 -4.14 6.56
CA SER A 84 12.24 -4.32 8.01
C SER A 84 13.54 -3.93 8.71
N ILE A 85 13.47 -3.01 9.68
CA ILE A 85 14.51 -2.82 10.70
C ILE A 85 14.26 -3.73 11.89
#